data_AF-A0A436RYM7-F1
#
_entry.id   AF-A0A436RYM7-F1
#
_cell.length_a   1.000
_cell.length_b   1.000
_cell.length_c   1.000
_cell.angle_alpha   90.00
_cell.angle_beta   90.00
_cell.angle_gamma   90.00
#
_symmetry.space_group_name_H-M   'P 1'
#
loop_
_entity.id
_entity.type
_entity.pdbx_description
1 polymer ?
#
loop_
_entity_poly.entity_id
_entity_poly.type
_entity_poly.pdbx_seq_one_letter_code
_entity_poly.pdbx_strand_id
1 'polypeptide(L)'
;MSQAKPPSRPLLAPMLGGLGLLAGILLIAEGRRWLPPDPPPVTPAQDAGDLKPASQVPVQETRPGEPARKIAEDLIAPPPLDPSGIERIEPRPPLGELGLAPRPKTPMPRDWRETLLFGPVATSSAVFEAMGRMVAISGTIGMDPRRTCTFDNT
;
A
#
# COMPACT_ATOMS: atom_id res chain seq x y z
N MET A 1 -64.84 30.59 37.18
CA MET A 1 -64.82 29.33 36.40
C MET A 1 -64.44 29.66 34.97
N SER A 2 -63.31 29.14 34.50
CA SER A 2 -63.13 28.52 33.17
C SER A 2 -61.66 28.67 32.74
N GLN A 3 -61.02 27.53 32.53
CA GLN A 3 -59.62 27.34 32.19
C GLN A 3 -59.55 26.66 30.82
N ALA A 4 -58.40 26.82 30.15
CA ALA A 4 -57.87 26.11 28.98
C ALA A 4 -58.47 26.47 27.59
N LYS A 5 -57.70 26.46 26.49
CA LYS A 5 -56.54 25.60 26.15
C LYS A 5 -55.71 26.18 24.96
N PRO A 6 -54.37 26.06 24.92
CA PRO A 6 -53.55 26.45 23.76
C PRO A 6 -53.38 25.29 22.73
N PRO A 7 -52.90 25.57 21.49
CA PRO A 7 -53.16 24.75 20.31
C PRO A 7 -52.31 23.47 20.20
N SER A 8 -52.93 22.44 19.64
CA SER A 8 -52.35 21.14 19.31
C SER A 8 -51.38 21.23 18.12
N ARG A 9 -50.11 20.90 18.34
CA ARG A 9 -49.10 20.65 17.30
C ARG A 9 -49.27 19.25 16.69
N PRO A 10 -49.13 19.05 15.36
CA PRO A 10 -49.29 17.76 14.74
C PRO A 10 -48.07 16.87 15.00
N LEU A 11 -48.33 15.74 15.65
CA LEU A 11 -47.40 14.68 16.02
C LEU A 11 -47.23 13.69 14.83
N LEU A 12 -46.73 14.14 13.67
CA LEU A 12 -46.61 13.28 12.47
C LEU A 12 -45.20 13.18 11.87
N ALA A 13 -44.21 13.83 12.48
CA ALA A 13 -42.82 13.76 12.03
C ALA A 13 -42.05 12.43 12.35
N PRO A 14 -42.34 11.64 13.40
CA PRO A 14 -41.45 10.52 13.75
C PRO A 14 -41.64 9.25 12.91
N MET A 15 -42.79 9.09 12.22
CA MET A 15 -43.11 7.86 11.47
C MET A 15 -42.27 7.71 10.18
N LEU A 16 -41.98 8.82 9.49
CA LEU A 16 -41.13 8.77 8.27
C LEU A 16 -39.65 8.51 8.61
N GLY A 17 -39.15 9.06 9.71
CA GLY A 17 -37.78 8.85 10.15
C GLY A 17 -37.50 7.39 10.54
N GLY A 18 -38.44 6.75 11.24
CA GLY A 18 -38.32 5.33 11.62
C GLY A 18 -38.30 4.38 10.41
N LEU A 19 -39.14 4.66 9.39
CA LEU A 19 -39.17 3.86 8.17
C LEU A 19 -37.86 3.96 7.37
N GLY A 20 -37.28 5.16 7.27
CA GLY A 20 -35.99 5.36 6.62
C GLY A 20 -34.84 4.64 7.33
N LEU A 21 -34.83 4.66 8.67
CA LEU A 21 -33.84 3.94 9.48
C LEU A 21 -33.93 2.42 9.27
N LEU A 22 -35.15 1.87 9.30
CA LEU A 22 -35.37 0.44 9.08
C LEU A 22 -34.95 -0.01 7.67
N ALA A 23 -35.27 0.79 6.65
CA ALA A 23 -34.84 0.50 5.28
C ALA A 23 -33.30 0.53 5.15
N GLY A 24 -32.63 1.48 5.80
CA GLY A 24 -31.17 1.56 5.82
C GLY A 24 -30.51 0.36 6.51
N ILE A 25 -31.02 -0.06 7.68
CA ILE A 25 -30.53 -1.24 8.40
C ILE A 25 -30.68 -2.50 7.55
N LEU A 26 -31.81 -2.66 6.86
CA LEU A 26 -32.07 -3.81 6.01
C LEU A 26 -31.09 -3.87 4.83
N LEU A 27 -30.79 -2.72 4.19
CA LEU A 27 -29.79 -2.62 3.12
C LEU A 27 -28.38 -3.00 3.58
N ILE A 28 -27.97 -2.59 4.79
CA ILE A 28 -26.65 -2.91 5.34
C ILE A 28 -26.54 -4.41 5.67
N ALA A 29 -27.57 -4.97 6.31
CA ALA A 29 -27.62 -6.40 6.62
C ALA A 29 -27.55 -7.24 5.34
N GLU A 30 -28.25 -6.80 4.30
CA GLU A 30 -28.28 -7.48 3.01
C GLU A 30 -26.98 -7.32 2.22
N GLY A 31 -26.26 -6.21 2.38
CA GLY A 31 -24.93 -6.06 1.81
C GLY A 31 -23.94 -7.11 2.35
N ARG A 32 -24.03 -7.45 3.64
CA ARG A 32 -23.14 -8.43 4.29
C ARG A 32 -23.25 -9.85 3.72
N ARG A 33 -24.40 -10.24 3.15
CA ARG A 33 -24.52 -11.56 2.49
C ARG A 33 -23.81 -11.65 1.13
N TRP A 34 -23.54 -10.52 0.49
CA TRP A 34 -22.84 -10.46 -0.80
C TRP A 34 -21.34 -10.23 -0.65
N LEU A 35 -20.89 -9.87 0.56
CA LEU A 35 -19.47 -9.80 0.88
C LEU A 35 -18.89 -11.21 0.92
N PRO A 36 -17.76 -11.47 0.24
CA PRO A 36 -17.04 -12.73 0.38
C PRO A 36 -16.75 -12.99 1.86
N PRO A 37 -16.82 -14.25 2.33
CA PRO A 37 -16.42 -14.59 3.68
C PRO A 37 -14.97 -14.14 3.92
N ASP A 38 -14.67 -13.72 5.15
CA ASP A 38 -13.31 -13.38 5.55
C ASP A 38 -12.38 -14.57 5.21
N PRO A 39 -11.23 -14.32 4.55
CA PRO A 39 -10.31 -15.40 4.27
C PRO A 39 -9.87 -16.05 5.59
N PRO A 40 -9.76 -17.39 5.62
CA PRO A 40 -9.34 -18.08 6.84
C PRO A 40 -7.99 -17.53 7.30
N PRO A 41 -7.75 -17.46 8.63
CA PRO A 41 -6.44 -17.12 9.14
C PRO A 41 -5.43 -18.10 8.57
N VAL A 42 -4.45 -17.57 7.84
CA VAL A 42 -3.38 -18.36 7.23
C VAL A 42 -2.56 -18.96 8.37
N THR A 43 -2.69 -20.27 8.58
CA THR A 43 -1.76 -21.03 9.41
C THR A 43 -0.37 -20.93 8.77
N PRO A 44 0.68 -20.56 9.53
CA PRO A 44 2.03 -20.55 8.98
C PRO A 44 2.38 -21.94 8.45
N ALA A 45 2.70 -22.02 7.16
CA ALA A 45 3.25 -23.23 6.56
C ALA A 45 4.60 -23.51 7.22
N GLN A 46 4.64 -24.55 8.05
CA GLN A 46 5.87 -25.10 8.61
C GLN A 46 6.46 -26.08 7.60
N ASP A 47 7.05 -25.59 6.52
CA ASP A 47 8.12 -26.33 5.84
C ASP A 47 8.90 -25.40 4.90
N ALA A 48 10.00 -24.87 5.41
CA ALA A 48 11.07 -24.31 4.60
C ALA A 48 12.39 -24.81 5.21
N GLY A 49 12.58 -26.13 5.10
CA GLY A 49 13.83 -26.79 5.44
C GLY A 49 14.99 -26.29 4.59
N ASP A 50 16.06 -25.90 5.29
CA ASP A 50 17.47 -25.90 4.88
C ASP A 50 17.86 -25.19 3.58
N LEU A 51 17.92 -23.85 3.65
CA LEU A 51 18.95 -23.10 2.94
C LEU A 51 19.93 -22.53 3.97
N LYS A 52 21.10 -23.16 4.07
CA LYS A 52 22.21 -22.71 4.92
C LYS A 52 22.55 -21.25 4.59
N PRO A 53 22.36 -20.29 5.50
CA PRO A 53 22.78 -18.92 5.28
C PRO A 53 24.30 -18.87 5.10
N ALA A 54 24.77 -18.19 4.05
CA ALA A 54 26.18 -17.85 3.93
C ALA A 54 26.60 -17.05 5.18
N SER A 55 27.75 -17.40 5.78
CA SER A 55 28.28 -16.71 6.96
C SER A 55 28.29 -15.20 6.76
N GLN A 56 27.38 -14.53 7.45
CA GLN A 56 27.37 -13.08 7.53
C GLN A 56 28.45 -12.70 8.53
N VAL A 57 29.54 -12.11 8.03
CA VAL A 57 30.49 -11.42 8.90
C VAL A 57 29.73 -10.27 9.55
N PRO A 58 29.63 -10.17 10.89
CA PRO A 58 28.94 -9.07 11.53
C PRO A 58 29.69 -7.77 11.22
N VAL A 59 29.10 -6.91 10.37
CA VAL A 59 29.53 -5.52 10.29
C VAL A 59 29.04 -4.86 11.57
N GLN A 60 29.93 -4.76 12.56
CA GLN A 60 29.63 -3.97 13.74
C GLN A 60 29.58 -2.50 13.32
N GLU A 61 28.38 -1.94 13.26
CA GLU A 61 28.20 -0.50 13.11
C GLU A 61 28.49 0.15 14.47
N THR A 62 29.78 0.29 14.79
CA THR A 62 30.27 0.67 16.13
C THR A 62 30.15 2.17 16.44
N ARG A 63 29.32 2.96 15.74
CA ARG A 63 29.20 4.40 16.06
C ARG A 63 27.76 4.90 16.04
N PRO A 64 27.22 5.33 17.20
CA PRO A 64 25.99 6.10 17.27
C PRO A 64 26.10 7.38 16.44
N GLY A 65 25.24 7.51 15.43
CA GLY A 65 24.69 8.77 14.92
C GLY A 65 25.65 9.96 14.76
N GLU A 66 26.80 9.80 14.11
CA GLU A 66 27.47 10.99 13.60
C GLU A 66 26.63 11.57 12.44
N PRO A 67 26.41 12.90 12.41
CA PRO A 67 25.77 13.54 11.27
C PRO A 67 26.50 13.15 9.99
N ALA A 68 25.77 12.70 8.97
CA ALA A 68 26.33 12.45 7.66
C ALA A 68 27.14 13.68 7.22
N ARG A 69 28.39 13.48 6.78
CA ARG A 69 29.21 14.58 6.27
C ARG A 69 28.44 15.29 5.18
N LYS A 70 28.18 16.59 5.36
CA LYS A 70 27.61 17.42 4.30
C LYS A 70 28.60 17.44 3.15
N ILE A 71 28.18 16.95 2.00
CA ILE A 71 28.90 17.15 0.75
C ILE A 71 28.89 18.67 0.52
N ALA A 72 30.01 19.23 0.10
CA ALA A 72 30.04 20.61 -0.35
C ALA A 72 29.71 20.57 -1.84
N GLU A 73 28.42 20.67 -2.19
CA GLU A 73 27.97 20.68 -3.59
C GLU A 73 28.72 21.74 -4.41
N ASP A 74 29.11 22.86 -3.79
CA ASP A 74 29.85 23.95 -4.42
C ASP A 74 31.33 23.63 -4.72
N LEU A 75 31.89 22.58 -4.10
CA LEU A 75 33.27 22.09 -4.31
C LEU A 75 33.34 20.86 -5.21
N ILE A 76 32.20 20.22 -5.51
CA ILE A 76 32.10 19.10 -6.44
C ILE A 76 31.28 19.57 -7.64
N ALA A 77 31.81 20.54 -8.38
CA ALA A 77 31.31 20.82 -9.71
C ALA A 77 31.49 19.55 -10.56
N PRO A 78 30.45 19.02 -11.20
CA PRO A 78 30.64 18.08 -12.30
C PRO A 78 31.65 18.72 -13.26
N PRO A 79 32.70 18.00 -13.68
CA PRO A 79 33.68 18.57 -14.60
C PRO A 79 32.95 19.14 -15.82
N PRO A 80 33.36 20.30 -16.35
CA PRO A 80 32.72 20.87 -17.52
C PRO A 80 32.83 19.84 -18.66
N LEU A 81 31.69 19.33 -19.09
CA LEU A 81 31.60 18.36 -20.17
C LEU A 81 31.48 19.11 -21.49
N ASP A 82 32.40 18.87 -22.41
CA ASP A 82 32.30 19.36 -23.78
C ASP A 82 31.26 18.49 -24.54
N PRO A 83 30.11 19.05 -24.95
CA PRO A 83 29.08 18.28 -25.63
C PRO A 83 29.54 17.76 -27.00
N SER A 84 30.58 18.37 -27.59
CA SER A 84 31.16 17.90 -28.86
C SER A 84 32.06 16.68 -28.70
N GLY A 85 32.46 16.34 -27.47
CA GLY A 85 33.23 15.14 -27.12
C GLY A 85 32.38 14.00 -26.54
N ILE A 86 31.05 14.15 -26.48
CA ILE A 86 30.15 13.12 -25.94
C ILE A 86 29.42 12.44 -27.10
N GLU A 87 29.71 11.17 -27.30
CA GLU A 87 28.97 10.31 -28.21
C GLU A 87 28.02 9.40 -27.43
N ARG A 88 26.80 9.25 -27.96
CA ARG A 88 25.84 8.29 -27.41
C ARG A 88 26.21 6.89 -27.90
N ILE A 89 26.92 6.16 -27.04
CA ILE A 89 27.19 4.74 -27.27
C ILE A 89 25.93 3.90 -27.03
N GLU A 90 25.87 2.74 -27.68
CA GLU A 90 24.85 1.73 -27.40
C GLU A 90 24.82 1.37 -25.90
N PRO A 91 23.64 1.10 -25.33
CA PRO A 91 23.52 0.67 -23.94
C PRO A 91 24.47 -0.51 -23.65
N ARG A 92 25.21 -0.40 -22.55
CA ARG A 92 26.07 -1.50 -22.09
C ARG A 92 25.22 -2.76 -21.90
N PRO A 93 25.72 -3.95 -22.30
CA PRO A 93 25.05 -5.20 -21.96
C PRO A 93 24.83 -5.32 -20.45
N PRO A 94 23.77 -6.00 -20.01
CA PRO A 94 23.51 -6.20 -18.59
C PRO A 94 24.71 -6.82 -17.90
N LEU A 95 24.92 -6.46 -16.64
CA LEU A 95 26.04 -6.96 -15.83
C LEU A 95 25.89 -8.45 -15.42
N GLY A 96 24.85 -9.13 -15.92
CA GLY A 96 24.55 -10.54 -15.66
C GLY A 96 23.10 -10.87 -16.06
N GLU A 97 22.68 -12.11 -15.80
CA GLU A 97 21.34 -12.61 -16.16
C GLU A 97 20.19 -11.84 -15.47
N LEU A 98 20.48 -11.19 -14.35
CA LEU A 98 19.52 -10.36 -13.61
C LEU A 98 19.42 -8.92 -14.14
N GLY A 99 20.34 -8.50 -15.00
CA GLY A 99 20.40 -7.10 -15.47
C GLY A 99 19.30 -6.75 -16.48
N LEU A 100 18.64 -7.75 -17.07
CA LEU A 100 17.43 -7.56 -17.86
C LEU A 100 16.32 -8.35 -17.20
N ALA A 101 15.35 -7.65 -16.61
CA ALA A 101 14.13 -8.29 -16.15
C ALA A 101 13.46 -8.99 -17.35
N PRO A 102 13.08 -10.28 -17.24
CA PRO A 102 12.38 -10.95 -18.31
C PRO A 102 11.08 -10.19 -18.60
N ARG A 103 10.78 -10.02 -19.89
CA ARG A 103 9.49 -9.44 -20.30
C ARG A 103 8.38 -10.25 -19.62
N PRO A 104 7.34 -9.59 -19.04
CA PRO A 104 6.21 -10.31 -18.45
C PRO A 104 5.65 -11.33 -19.44
N LYS A 105 5.52 -12.58 -19.00
CA LYS A 105 4.95 -13.67 -19.82
C LYS A 105 3.46 -13.46 -20.09
N THR A 106 2.80 -12.73 -19.20
CA THR A 106 1.38 -12.42 -19.28
C THR A 106 1.18 -11.32 -20.34
N PRO A 107 0.54 -11.62 -21.49
CA PRO A 107 0.17 -10.59 -22.43
C PRO A 107 -0.80 -9.64 -21.75
N MET A 108 -0.60 -8.33 -21.95
CA MET A 108 -1.58 -7.35 -21.47
C MET A 108 -2.92 -7.66 -22.13
N PRO A 109 -4.03 -7.83 -21.38
CA PRO A 109 -5.34 -8.07 -21.97
C PRO A 109 -5.72 -6.94 -22.93
N ARG A 110 -6.29 -7.26 -24.09
CA ARG A 110 -6.63 -6.25 -25.13
C ARG A 110 -7.75 -5.31 -24.71
N ASP A 111 -8.57 -5.76 -23.77
CA ASP A 111 -9.71 -5.09 -23.16
C ASP A 111 -9.37 -4.49 -21.79
N TRP A 112 -8.08 -4.38 -21.47
CA TRP A 112 -7.61 -3.82 -20.21
C TRP A 112 -7.96 -2.32 -20.13
N ARG A 113 -9.07 -2.01 -19.44
CA ARG A 113 -9.48 -0.64 -19.12
C ARG A 113 -8.60 -0.10 -18.00
N GLU A 114 -7.41 0.36 -18.34
CA GLU A 114 -6.50 1.00 -17.38
C GLU A 114 -7.18 2.19 -16.73
N THR A 115 -7.34 2.12 -15.41
CA THR A 115 -7.48 3.34 -14.61
C THR A 115 -6.11 3.65 -14.04
N LEU A 116 -5.42 4.62 -14.64
CA LEU A 116 -4.19 5.14 -14.07
C LEU A 116 -4.51 5.77 -12.71
N LEU A 117 -3.87 5.25 -11.66
CA LEU A 117 -3.98 5.74 -10.31
C LEU A 117 -2.82 6.71 -10.05
N PHE A 118 -3.15 7.97 -9.76
CA PHE A 118 -2.16 9.01 -9.48
C PHE A 118 -2.03 9.25 -7.98
N GLY A 119 -0.80 9.51 -7.52
CA GLY A 119 -0.48 9.84 -6.13
C GLY A 119 -0.75 8.71 -5.12
N PRO A 120 -0.17 7.51 -5.28
CA PRO A 120 -0.37 6.43 -4.33
C PRO A 120 0.29 6.73 -2.98
N VAL A 121 -0.44 6.49 -1.89
CA VAL A 121 0.05 6.55 -0.50
C VAL A 121 -0.04 5.15 0.09
N ALA A 122 1.09 4.56 0.45
CA ALA A 122 1.12 3.23 1.05
C ALA A 122 0.53 3.26 2.46
N THR A 123 -0.51 2.46 2.69
CA THR A 123 -1.12 2.27 4.02
C THR A 123 -0.64 0.99 4.71
N SER A 124 -0.12 0.04 3.93
CA SER A 124 0.56 -1.18 4.38
C SER A 124 1.48 -1.70 3.25
N SER A 125 2.19 -2.80 3.49
CA SER A 125 3.00 -3.46 2.43
C SER A 125 2.18 -4.04 1.27
N ALA A 126 0.86 -4.18 1.44
CA ALA A 126 -0.03 -4.81 0.45
C ALA A 126 -1.22 -3.92 0.06
N VAL A 127 -1.36 -2.74 0.67
CA VAL A 127 -2.50 -1.84 0.46
C VAL A 127 -2.03 -0.41 0.33
N PHE A 128 -2.54 0.29 -0.67
CA PHE A 128 -2.29 1.72 -0.87
C PHE A 128 -3.58 2.46 -1.23
N GLU A 129 -3.64 3.73 -0.86
CA GLU A 129 -4.69 4.64 -1.29
C GLU A 129 -4.23 5.41 -2.53
N ALA A 130 -5.09 5.56 -3.53
CA ALA A 130 -4.86 6.46 -4.66
C ALA A 130 -6.18 7.02 -5.17
N MET A 131 -6.25 8.34 -5.38
CA MET A 131 -7.45 9.03 -5.86
C MET A 131 -8.72 8.73 -5.02
N GLY A 132 -8.59 8.58 -3.69
CA GLY A 132 -9.70 8.23 -2.80
C GLY A 132 -10.17 6.78 -2.89
N ARG A 133 -9.39 5.90 -3.53
CA ARG A 133 -9.64 4.46 -3.62
C ARG A 133 -8.59 3.70 -2.83
N MET A 134 -9.04 2.73 -2.03
CA MET A 134 -8.17 1.74 -1.40
C MET A 134 -7.94 0.58 -2.36
N VAL A 135 -6.67 0.26 -2.64
CA VAL A 135 -6.26 -0.82 -3.54
C VAL A 135 -5.45 -1.84 -2.77
N ALA A 136 -5.86 -3.10 -2.84
CA ALA A 136 -5.17 -4.23 -2.21
C ALA A 136 -4.52 -5.14 -3.26
N ILE A 137 -3.29 -5.57 -2.98
CA ILE A 137 -2.52 -6.47 -3.85
C ILE A 137 -2.84 -7.92 -3.49
N SER A 138 -3.51 -8.63 -4.41
CA SER A 138 -3.84 -10.04 -4.25
C SER A 138 -2.61 -10.93 -4.10
N GLY A 139 -2.71 -11.99 -3.28
CA GLY A 139 -1.63 -12.98 -3.10
C GLY A 139 -0.48 -12.50 -2.20
N THR A 140 -0.65 -11.40 -1.49
CA THR A 140 0.34 -10.86 -0.55
C THR A 140 -0.22 -10.72 0.86
N ILE A 141 0.65 -10.71 1.86
CA ILE A 141 0.27 -10.45 3.26
C ILE A 141 0.67 -9.01 3.59
N GLY A 142 -0.30 -8.22 4.03
CA GLY A 142 -0.07 -6.84 4.47
C GLY A 142 0.64 -6.77 5.81
N MET A 143 1.67 -5.93 5.88
CA MET A 143 2.40 -5.56 7.09
C MET A 143 2.18 -4.07 7.36
N ASP A 144 1.90 -3.74 8.63
CA ASP A 144 1.76 -2.35 9.07
C ASP A 144 3.07 -1.58 8.84
N PRO A 145 3.04 -0.33 8.35
CA PRO A 145 4.25 0.45 8.07
C PRO A 145 5.15 0.67 9.29
N ARG A 146 4.61 0.59 10.51
CA ARG A 146 5.36 0.73 11.76
C ARG A 146 5.89 -0.59 12.29
N ARG A 147 5.55 -1.72 11.63
CA ARG A 147 6.04 -3.04 12.03
C ARG A 147 7.51 -3.17 11.65
N THR A 148 8.33 -3.47 12.64
CA THR A 148 9.74 -3.80 12.44
C THR A 148 9.92 -5.32 12.54
N CYS A 149 10.83 -5.88 11.74
CA CYS A 149 11.25 -7.27 11.88
C CYS A 149 12.25 -7.38 13.04
N THR A 150 12.03 -8.31 13.95
CA THR A 150 13.02 -8.72 14.94
C THR A 150 13.73 -9.97 14.42
N PHE A 151 15.05 -10.04 14.60
CA PHE A 151 15.82 -11.23 14.28
C PHE A 151 16.30 -11.85 15.60
N ASP A 152 15.69 -12.98 15.97
CA ASP A 152 16.13 -13.77 17.11
C ASP A 152 17.25 -14.70 16.63
N ASN A 153 18.47 -14.45 17.07
CA ASN A 153 19.64 -15.25 16.73
C ASN A 153 19.79 -16.36 17.79
N THR A 154 19.06 -17.46 17.64
CA THR A 154 19.24 -18.68 18.46
C THR A 154 20.16 -19.67 17.77
#